data_AF-A0A4D8PVF2-F1
#
_entry.id   AF-A0A4D8PVF2-F1
#
_cell.length_a   1.000
_cell.length_b   1.000
_cell.length_c   1.000
_cell.angle_alpha   90.00
_cell.angle_beta   90.00
_cell.angle_gamma   90.00
#
_symmetry.space_group_name_H-M   'P 1'
#
loop_
_entity.id
_entity.type
_entity.pdbx_description
1 polymer ?
#
loop_
_entity_poly.entity_id
_entity_poly.type
_entity_poly.pdbx_seq_one_letter_code
_entity_poly.pdbx_strand_id
1 'polypeptide(L)'
;MTASLGQGRYCGAAQTLTVTFGYDERTVYVARELPQGSCIHGEVLAHEMRHVTVDEQLLREYVPVLKRRLEDVVGRARPAQGRSERQVMAAIEQPIKAAMRQLMEEFGRERNARQARIDTPAEYERISQSCNGEINRYLGRV
;
A
#
# COMPACT_ATOMS: atom_id res chain seq x y z
N MET A 1 -27.09 -5.49 -5.46
CA MET A 1 -28.44 -5.59 -6.07
C MET A 1 -29.33 -4.55 -5.46
N THR A 2 -30.09 -3.86 -6.29
CA THR A 2 -31.01 -2.76 -5.94
C THR A 2 -32.40 -3.12 -6.43
N ALA A 3 -33.42 -2.82 -5.64
CA ALA A 3 -34.82 -3.07 -5.95
C ALA A 3 -35.65 -1.81 -5.67
N SER A 4 -36.58 -1.49 -6.56
CA SER A 4 -37.56 -0.43 -6.33
C SER A 4 -38.63 -0.92 -5.36
N LEU A 5 -38.92 -0.11 -4.35
CA LEU A 5 -40.01 -0.34 -3.39
C LEU A 5 -41.29 0.45 -3.76
N GLY A 6 -41.29 1.11 -4.92
CA GLY A 6 -42.35 2.04 -5.32
C GLY A 6 -42.26 3.41 -4.62
N GLN A 7 -43.00 4.39 -5.15
CA GLN A 7 -43.03 5.78 -4.64
C GLN A 7 -41.63 6.44 -4.55
N GLY A 8 -40.76 6.16 -5.53
CA GLY A 8 -39.40 6.71 -5.56
C GLY A 8 -38.47 6.20 -4.44
N ARG A 9 -38.78 5.06 -3.82
CA ARG A 9 -37.93 4.42 -2.81
C ARG A 9 -37.23 3.20 -3.39
N TYR A 10 -36.01 2.98 -2.92
CA TYR A 10 -35.13 1.90 -3.34
C TYR A 10 -34.53 1.23 -2.12
N CYS A 11 -34.28 -0.07 -2.23
CA CYS A 11 -33.55 -0.87 -1.25
C CYS A 11 -32.44 -1.65 -1.94
N GLY A 12 -31.33 -1.92 -1.27
CA GLY A 12 -30.27 -2.73 -1.85
C GLY A 12 -29.27 -3.26 -0.84
N ALA A 13 -28.57 -4.29 -1.25
CA ALA A 13 -27.49 -4.91 -0.49
C ALA A 13 -26.35 -5.32 -1.41
N ALA A 14 -25.14 -5.36 -0.87
CA ALA A 14 -23.99 -5.97 -1.53
C ALA A 14 -24.24 -7.49 -1.64
N GLN A 15 -24.00 -8.06 -2.81
CA GLN A 15 -24.04 -9.51 -3.02
C GLN A 15 -22.63 -10.06 -3.20
N THR A 16 -21.86 -9.39 -4.06
CA THR A 16 -20.46 -9.70 -4.31
C THR A 16 -19.65 -8.43 -4.11
N LEU A 17 -18.51 -8.56 -3.43
CA LEU A 17 -17.51 -7.51 -3.32
C LEU A 17 -16.20 -8.04 -3.91
N THR A 18 -15.75 -7.41 -4.99
CA THR A 18 -14.44 -7.69 -5.59
C THR A 18 -13.49 -6.57 -5.22
N VAL A 19 -12.34 -6.93 -4.65
CA VAL A 19 -11.31 -5.97 -4.24
C VAL A 19 -9.97 -6.43 -4.79
N THR A 20 -9.29 -5.51 -5.46
CA THR A 20 -7.88 -5.64 -5.83
C THR A 20 -7.06 -4.81 -4.86
N PHE A 21 -6.01 -5.41 -4.29
CA PHE A 21 -5.12 -4.75 -3.35
C PHE A 21 -3.69 -5.14 -3.66
N GLY A 22 -2.85 -4.13 -3.87
CA GLY A 22 -1.48 -4.29 -4.34
C GLY A 22 -0.90 -2.98 -4.84
N TYR A 23 0.20 -3.09 -5.57
CA TYR A 23 0.84 -1.98 -6.26
C TYR A 23 0.49 -2.06 -7.75
N ASP A 24 -0.09 -0.99 -8.30
CA ASP A 24 -0.42 -0.92 -9.73
C ASP A 24 0.85 -0.81 -10.58
N GLU A 25 1.83 -0.02 -10.09
CA GLU A 25 3.15 0.13 -10.67
C GLU A 25 4.18 0.26 -9.54
N ARG A 26 5.39 -0.27 -9.76
CA ARG A 26 6.51 -0.08 -8.84
C ARG A 26 7.73 0.42 -9.61
N THR A 27 8.20 1.60 -9.22
CA THR A 27 9.39 2.23 -9.77
C THR A 27 10.45 2.33 -8.68
N VAL A 28 11.64 1.77 -8.93
CA VAL A 28 12.79 1.83 -8.04
C VAL A 28 13.72 2.92 -8.55
N TYR A 29 14.03 3.89 -7.69
CA TYR A 29 14.90 5.02 -8.03
C TYR A 29 16.29 4.80 -7.42
N VAL A 30 17.32 5.01 -8.22
CA VAL A 30 18.71 5.09 -7.79
C VAL A 30 19.22 6.47 -8.18
N ALA A 31 20.07 7.07 -7.33
CA ALA A 31 20.64 8.38 -7.58
C ALA A 31 21.38 8.41 -8.93
N ARG A 32 21.02 9.37 -9.80
CA ARG A 32 21.53 9.49 -11.17
C ARG A 32 23.03 9.78 -11.23
N GLU A 33 23.60 10.28 -10.14
CA GLU A 33 25.02 10.59 -9.99
C GLU A 33 25.87 9.32 -9.87
N LEU A 34 25.26 8.17 -9.51
CA LEU A 34 25.93 6.88 -9.46
C LEU A 34 25.96 6.26 -10.86
N PRO A 35 27.14 6.04 -11.46
CA PRO A 35 27.21 5.46 -12.80
C PRO A 35 26.58 4.07 -12.82
N GLN A 36 25.65 3.86 -13.74
CA GLN A 36 25.00 2.56 -13.91
C GLN A 36 26.05 1.47 -14.20
N GLY A 37 25.97 0.37 -13.46
CA GLY A 37 26.92 -0.74 -13.56
C GLY A 37 28.20 -0.57 -12.72
N SER A 38 28.40 0.56 -12.03
CA SER A 38 29.45 0.68 -11.01
C SER A 38 29.17 -0.23 -9.80
N CYS A 39 30.22 -0.50 -9.01
CA CYS A 39 30.08 -1.26 -7.77
C CYS A 39 29.10 -0.57 -6.82
N ILE A 40 29.27 0.75 -6.61
CA ILE A 40 28.41 1.47 -5.67
C ILE A 40 26.96 1.56 -6.14
N HIS A 41 26.71 1.68 -7.45
CA HIS A 41 25.35 1.61 -7.99
C HIS A 41 24.72 0.26 -7.65
N GLY A 42 25.48 -0.84 -7.74
CA GLY A 42 25.03 -2.17 -7.34
C GLY A 42 24.66 -2.25 -5.86
N GLU A 43 25.48 -1.70 -4.97
CA GLU A 43 25.21 -1.66 -3.53
C GLU A 43 23.94 -0.86 -3.19
N VAL A 44 23.77 0.32 -3.79
CA VAL A 44 22.58 1.15 -3.56
C VAL A 44 21.33 0.48 -4.15
N LEU A 45 21.40 -0.08 -5.35
CA LEU A 45 20.29 -0.84 -5.91
C LEU A 45 19.91 -2.04 -5.03
N ALA A 46 20.90 -2.78 -4.51
CA ALA A 46 20.66 -3.88 -3.60
C ALA A 46 19.98 -3.42 -2.30
N HIS A 47 20.36 -2.25 -1.77
CA HIS A 47 19.68 -1.60 -0.66
C HIS A 47 18.21 -1.28 -1.00
N GLU A 48 17.93 -0.63 -2.14
CA GLU A 48 16.56 -0.33 -2.55
C GLU A 48 15.71 -1.61 -2.74
N MET A 49 16.31 -2.69 -3.24
CA MET A 49 15.61 -3.98 -3.38
C MET A 49 15.28 -4.64 -2.03
N ARG A 50 15.96 -4.28 -0.93
CA ARG A 50 15.55 -4.70 0.42
C ARG A 50 14.23 -4.03 0.82
N HIS A 51 14.04 -2.75 0.49
CA HIS A 51 12.77 -2.06 0.69
C HIS A 51 11.64 -2.71 -0.11
N VAL A 52 11.90 -3.08 -1.37
CA VAL A 52 10.94 -3.81 -2.21
C VAL A 52 10.54 -5.14 -1.56
N THR A 53 11.52 -5.89 -1.04
CA THR A 53 11.27 -7.18 -0.39
C THR A 53 10.37 -7.02 0.84
N VAL A 54 10.60 -5.98 1.66
CA VAL A 54 9.75 -5.66 2.81
C VAL A 54 8.32 -5.31 2.39
N ASP A 55 8.17 -4.48 1.36
CA ASP A 55 6.86 -4.09 0.82
C ASP A 55 6.06 -5.32 0.34
N GLU A 56 6.72 -6.25 -0.34
CA GLU A 56 6.08 -7.49 -0.82
C GLU A 56 5.69 -8.45 0.31
N GLN A 57 6.53 -8.58 1.34
CA GLN A 57 6.21 -9.37 2.53
C GLN A 57 5.01 -8.78 3.27
N LEU A 58 5.04 -7.47 3.52
CA LEU A 58 3.96 -6.77 4.19
C LEU A 58 2.64 -6.87 3.42
N LEU A 59 2.69 -6.75 2.08
CA LEU A 59 1.50 -6.93 1.24
C LEU A 59 0.89 -8.32 1.45
N ARG A 60 1.69 -9.39 1.40
CA ARG A 60 1.22 -10.77 1.62
C ARG A 60 0.61 -10.96 3.01
N GLU A 61 1.18 -10.32 4.04
CA GLU A 61 0.67 -10.36 5.41
C GLU A 61 -0.67 -9.62 5.56
N TYR A 62 -0.87 -8.52 4.85
CA TYR A 62 -2.07 -7.68 4.96
C TYR A 62 -3.25 -8.15 4.12
N VAL A 63 -3.03 -8.89 3.01
CA VAL A 63 -4.12 -9.47 2.21
C VAL A 63 -5.15 -10.24 3.06
N PRO A 64 -4.78 -11.18 3.95
CA PRO A 64 -5.77 -11.86 4.79
C PRO A 64 -6.41 -10.95 5.86
N VAL A 65 -5.71 -9.91 6.32
CA VAL A 65 -6.27 -8.90 7.25
C VAL A 65 -7.35 -8.08 6.56
N LEU A 66 -7.06 -7.63 5.33
CA LEU A 66 -8.00 -6.92 4.46
C LEU A 66 -9.25 -7.75 4.22
N LYS A 67 -9.07 -9.01 3.79
CA LYS A 67 -10.18 -9.92 3.51
C LYS A 67 -11.12 -10.03 4.71
N ARG A 68 -10.59 -10.37 5.89
CA ARG A 68 -11.40 -10.52 7.11
C ARG A 68 -12.13 -9.22 7.48
N ARG A 69 -11.44 -8.08 7.40
CA ARG A 69 -12.04 -6.79 7.76
C ARG A 69 -13.20 -6.42 6.83
N LEU A 70 -13.07 -6.68 5.53
CA LEU A 70 -14.14 -6.41 4.57
C LEU A 70 -15.28 -7.42 4.69
N GLU A 71 -14.98 -8.69 4.96
CA GLU A 71 -15.98 -9.71 5.29
C GLU A 71 -16.81 -9.30 6.52
N ASP A 72 -16.17 -8.79 7.57
CA ASP A 72 -16.86 -8.29 8.76
C ASP A 72 -17.76 -7.08 8.45
N VAL A 73 -17.28 -6.14 7.64
CA VAL A 73 -18.05 -4.94 7.24
C VAL A 73 -19.29 -5.34 6.44
N VAL A 74 -19.12 -6.23 5.46
CA VAL A 74 -20.22 -6.70 4.61
C VAL A 74 -21.18 -7.59 5.40
N GLY A 75 -20.66 -8.48 6.25
CA GLY A 75 -21.49 -9.40 7.06
C GLY A 75 -22.37 -8.68 8.10
N ARG A 76 -21.94 -7.50 8.57
CA ARG A 76 -22.75 -6.64 9.47
C ARG A 76 -23.65 -5.66 8.73
N ALA A 77 -23.49 -5.51 7.42
CA ALA A 77 -24.24 -4.54 6.64
C ALA A 77 -25.72 -4.93 6.55
N ARG A 78 -26.60 -3.99 6.89
CA ARG A 78 -28.04 -4.13 6.64
C ARG A 78 -28.37 -3.64 5.23
N PRO A 79 -29.47 -4.11 4.62
CA PRO A 79 -29.96 -3.53 3.38
C PRO A 79 -30.13 -2.02 3.52
N ALA A 80 -29.50 -1.27 2.62
CA ALA A 80 -29.60 0.17 2.57
C ALA A 80 -30.91 0.57 1.88
N GLN A 81 -31.52 1.67 2.32
CA GLN A 81 -32.70 2.27 1.68
C GLN A 81 -32.41 3.71 1.26
N GLY A 82 -33.06 4.16 0.19
CA GLY A 82 -32.85 5.50 -0.34
C GLY A 82 -33.93 5.94 -1.31
N ARG A 83 -33.86 7.19 -1.76
CA ARG A 83 -34.75 7.81 -2.74
C ARG A 83 -34.27 7.65 -4.19
N SER A 84 -33.11 7.03 -4.36
CA SER A 84 -32.55 6.67 -5.65
C SER A 84 -31.60 5.49 -5.49
N GLU A 85 -31.40 4.77 -6.57
CA GLU A 85 -30.39 3.71 -6.63
C GLU A 85 -28.99 4.21 -6.25
N ARG A 86 -28.61 5.40 -6.73
CA ARG A 86 -27.33 6.03 -6.41
C ARG A 86 -27.15 6.26 -4.90
N GLN A 87 -28.21 6.67 -4.19
CA GLN A 87 -28.15 6.87 -2.74
C GLN A 87 -27.96 5.54 -2.01
N VAL A 88 -28.67 4.49 -2.43
CA VAL A 88 -28.54 3.14 -1.87
C VAL A 88 -27.12 2.61 -2.10
N MET A 89 -26.58 2.73 -3.31
CA MET A 89 -25.22 2.29 -3.64
C MET A 89 -24.16 3.05 -2.82
N ALA A 90 -24.30 4.37 -2.68
CA ALA A 90 -23.40 5.15 -1.83
C ALA A 90 -23.46 4.69 -0.37
N ALA A 91 -24.65 4.41 0.17
CA ALA A 91 -24.80 3.93 1.54
C ALA A 91 -24.15 2.55 1.77
N ILE A 92 -24.12 1.69 0.75
CA ILE A 92 -23.43 0.39 0.77
C ILE A 92 -21.90 0.59 0.69
N GLU A 93 -21.42 1.47 -0.20
CA GLU A 93 -19.99 1.68 -0.43
C GLU A 93 -19.27 2.42 0.70
N GLN A 94 -19.94 3.36 1.38
CA GLN A 94 -19.31 4.20 2.41
C GLN A 94 -18.61 3.41 3.53
N PRO A 95 -19.25 2.42 4.19
CA PRO A 95 -18.59 1.66 5.24
C PRO A 95 -17.40 0.84 4.70
N ILE A 96 -17.50 0.31 3.48
CA ILE A 96 -16.41 -0.44 2.82
C ILE A 96 -15.23 0.51 2.56
N LYS A 97 -15.48 1.68 1.99
CA LYS A 97 -14.46 2.71 1.73
C LYS A 97 -13.82 3.21 3.03
N ALA A 98 -14.59 3.35 4.10
CA ALA A 98 -14.07 3.73 5.42
C ALA A 98 -13.11 2.66 5.98
N ALA A 99 -13.51 1.39 5.92
CA ALA A 99 -12.66 0.28 6.36
C ALA A 99 -11.38 0.17 5.51
N MET A 100 -11.48 0.36 4.19
CA MET A 100 -10.32 0.41 3.29
C MET A 100 -9.36 1.53 3.68
N ARG A 101 -9.85 2.77 3.91
CA ARG A 101 -8.99 3.90 4.30
C ARG A 101 -8.22 3.61 5.59
N GLN A 102 -8.92 3.13 6.62
CA GLN A 102 -8.28 2.78 7.90
C GLN A 102 -7.19 1.71 7.72
N LEU A 103 -7.47 0.68 6.92
CA LEU A 103 -6.50 -0.36 6.65
C LEU A 103 -5.29 0.15 5.85
N MET A 104 -5.50 1.05 4.89
CA MET A 104 -4.40 1.69 4.15
C MET A 104 -3.51 2.53 5.07
N GLU A 105 -4.10 3.24 6.03
CA GLU A 105 -3.33 3.99 7.03
C GLU A 105 -2.54 3.07 7.96
N GLU A 106 -3.14 1.96 8.42
CA GLU A 106 -2.45 0.93 9.21
C GLU A 106 -1.29 0.30 8.42
N PHE A 107 -1.53 -0.09 7.16
CA PHE A 107 -0.51 -0.61 6.25
C PHE A 107 0.62 0.38 6.04
N GLY A 108 0.31 1.65 5.78
CA GLY A 108 1.30 2.70 5.55
C GLY A 108 2.18 2.96 6.78
N ARG A 109 1.60 2.97 7.99
CA ARG A 109 2.37 3.11 9.23
C ARG A 109 3.33 1.95 9.45
N GLU A 110 2.85 0.72 9.29
CA GLU A 110 3.69 -0.48 9.46
C GLU A 110 4.78 -0.55 8.39
N ARG A 111 4.46 -0.21 7.14
CA ARG A 111 5.42 -0.09 6.04
C ARG A 111 6.55 0.86 6.40
N ASN A 112 6.22 2.08 6.80
CA ASN A 112 7.22 3.09 7.16
C ASN A 112 8.07 2.64 8.34
N ALA A 113 7.46 1.99 9.34
CA ALA A 113 8.19 1.45 10.49
C ALA A 113 9.16 0.33 10.11
N ARG A 114 8.82 -0.54 9.14
CA ARG A 114 9.72 -1.60 8.66
C ARG A 114 10.83 -1.06 7.75
N GLN A 115 10.52 -0.11 6.87
CA GLN A 115 11.52 0.52 6.00
C GLN A 115 12.57 1.30 6.81
N ALA A 116 12.14 2.01 7.86
CA ALA A 116 13.07 2.70 8.77
C ALA A 116 14.06 1.76 9.50
N ARG A 117 13.77 0.45 9.58
CA ARG A 117 14.74 -0.54 10.12
C ARG A 117 15.80 -0.95 9.11
N ILE A 118 15.61 -0.64 7.83
CA ILE A 118 16.62 -0.79 6.78
C ILE A 118 17.50 0.48 6.74
N ASP A 119 16.88 1.66 6.78
CA ASP A 119 17.53 2.98 6.68
C ASP A 119 18.20 3.42 7.99
N THR A 120 19.12 2.59 8.48
CA THR A 120 19.83 2.85 9.73
C THR A 120 21.15 3.58 9.49
N PRO A 121 21.65 4.38 10.46
CA PRO A 121 22.99 4.98 10.36
C PRO A 121 24.08 3.95 10.06
N ALA A 122 23.99 2.76 10.64
CA ALA A 122 24.93 1.67 10.38
C ALA A 122 24.87 1.16 8.92
N GLU A 123 23.68 1.13 8.31
CA GLU A 123 23.54 0.78 6.89
C GLU A 123 24.15 1.86 5.99
N TYR A 124 23.93 3.14 6.30
CA TYR A 124 24.57 4.24 5.58
C TYR A 124 26.10 4.18 5.70
N GLU A 125 26.64 3.86 6.87
CA GLU A 125 28.07 3.68 7.08
C GLU A 125 28.62 2.45 6.35
N ARG A 126 27.89 1.33 6.36
CA ARG A 126 28.25 0.15 5.57
C ARG A 126 28.34 0.49 4.07
N ILE A 127 27.35 1.18 3.53
CA ILE A 127 27.35 1.60 2.12
C ILE A 127 28.49 2.59 1.84
N SER A 128 28.76 3.53 2.75
CA SER A 128 29.83 4.52 2.57
C SER A 128 31.24 3.94 2.59
N GLN A 129 31.44 2.82 3.27
CA GLN A 129 32.69 2.06 3.29
C GLN A 129 32.78 1.01 2.19
N SER A 130 31.66 0.68 1.53
CA SER A 130 31.62 -0.29 0.44
C SER A 130 32.32 0.23 -0.82
N CYS A 131 32.72 -0.69 -1.72
CA CYS A 131 33.35 -0.37 -3.00
C CYS A 131 34.58 0.57 -2.85
N ASN A 132 35.37 0.39 -1.78
CA ASN A 132 36.49 1.27 -1.43
C ASN A 132 36.10 2.76 -1.31
N GLY A 133 34.93 3.04 -0.72
CA GLY A 133 34.43 4.38 -0.50
C GLY A 133 34.03 5.13 -1.77
N GLU A 134 33.67 4.40 -2.83
CA GLU A 134 33.31 4.96 -4.14
C GLU A 134 32.19 6.02 -4.04
N ILE A 135 31.23 5.86 -3.13
CA ILE A 135 30.12 6.81 -2.95
C ILE A 135 30.60 8.24 -2.64
N ASN A 136 31.73 8.37 -1.93
CA ASN A 136 32.30 9.66 -1.53
C ASN A 136 32.87 10.45 -2.72
N ARG A 137 32.97 9.82 -3.90
CA ARG A 137 33.33 10.49 -5.15
C ARG A 137 32.13 11.23 -5.77
N TYR A 138 30.90 10.82 -5.42
CA TYR A 138 29.65 11.33 -6.00
C TYR A 138 28.85 12.21 -5.02
N LEU A 139 28.91 11.87 -3.72
CA LEU A 139 28.49 12.77 -2.65
C LEU A 139 29.55 13.86 -2.56
N GLY A 140 29.38 14.93 -3.34
CA GLY A 140 30.30 16.08 -3.31
C GLY A 140 30.61 16.45 -1.86
N ARG A 141 31.89 16.68 -1.56
CA ARG A 141 32.35 17.13 -0.24
C ARG A 141 31.44 18.27 0.22
N VAL A 142 30.55 17.99 1.17
CA VAL A 142 29.79 19.01 1.90
C VAL A 142 30.73 19.66 2.90
#